data_AF-A0A2E3VXY5-F1
#
_entry.id   AF-A0A2E3VXY5-F1
#
_cell.length_a   1.000
_cell.length_b   1.000
_cell.length_c   1.000
_cell.angle_alpha   90.00
_cell.angle_beta   90.00
_cell.angle_gamma   90.00
#
_symmetry.space_group_name_H-M   'P 1'
#
loop_
_entity.id
_entity.type
_entity.pdbx_description
1 polymer ?
#
loop_
_entity_poly.entity_id
_entity_poly.type
_entity_poly.pdbx_seq_one_letter_code
_entity_poly.pdbx_strand_id
1 'polypeptide(L)'
;MKSLLAFIIFTSIAYAAPRVIYGDDNRIDVEHIINPQIKLLSNSIAGRVSNANILIHDDTFNFGHAPALSDPWTENVCVDEKFATQKSLPDCTGFLVGPDLLATAAHCVMNTDEIIKNEETRLCTKYAWVFDYKTKGGKVKTRGLSVNKIYKCKEVIVADYRGMNDYALVRLDREVKGRLPLKIRRIGQVKKKMDLFTMGHPSGLPLKYADKGSILSNDEKEYFTVGLDTFHGNSGSPVFNSETLEVEGILVRGRTDYVDGEFEGKYCQRVNRCEQDGKNCEIDDPEFEGQGEHVTRITRLLKYLP
;
A
#
# COMPACT_ATOMS: atom_id res chain seq x y z
N MET A 1 0.96 18.79 53.55
CA MET A 1 0.77 19.35 52.19
C MET A 1 0.89 18.20 51.20
N LYS A 2 -0.10 18.04 50.32
CA LYS A 2 -0.31 16.87 49.46
C LYS A 2 0.77 16.81 48.36
N SER A 3 1.51 15.70 48.27
CA SER A 3 2.36 15.42 47.11
C SER A 3 1.48 15.12 45.91
N LEU A 4 1.54 16.01 44.92
CA LEU A 4 0.86 15.85 43.63
C LEU A 4 1.74 14.94 42.75
N LEU A 5 1.38 13.67 42.64
CA LEU A 5 2.02 12.75 41.69
C LEU A 5 1.43 13.04 40.31
N ALA A 6 2.18 13.73 39.46
CA ALA A 6 1.78 14.00 38.08
C ALA A 6 1.95 12.72 37.24
N PHE A 7 0.83 12.09 36.90
CA PHE A 7 0.78 11.01 35.92
C PHE A 7 0.86 11.63 34.52
N ILE A 8 2.01 11.53 33.87
CA ILE A 8 2.17 11.91 32.47
C ILE A 8 1.68 10.73 31.64
N ILE A 9 0.49 10.86 31.06
CA ILE A 9 -0.05 9.92 30.10
C ILE A 9 0.58 10.26 28.74
N PHE A 10 1.57 9.47 28.32
CA PHE A 10 2.02 9.46 26.93
C PHE A 10 0.95 8.78 26.09
N THR A 11 0.23 9.57 25.30
CA THR A 11 -0.61 9.04 24.22
C THR A 11 0.27 8.89 22.99
N SER A 12 0.70 7.67 22.69
CA SER A 12 1.35 7.34 21.43
C SER A 12 0.29 7.34 20.33
N ILE A 13 0.15 8.47 19.63
CA ILE A 13 -0.62 8.52 18.41
C ILE A 13 0.29 7.95 17.31
N ALA A 14 0.07 6.68 16.94
CA ALA A 14 0.72 6.09 15.77
C ALA A 14 0.11 6.74 14.52
N TYR A 15 0.71 7.84 14.06
CA TYR A 15 0.45 8.38 12.73
C TYR A 15 1.22 7.52 11.71
N ALA A 16 0.49 6.83 10.83
CA ALA A 16 1.09 6.30 9.60
C ALA A 16 1.12 7.44 8.57
N ALA A 17 2.32 7.95 8.28
CA ALA A 17 2.67 9.03 7.35
C ALA A 17 4.07 8.75 6.73
N PRO A 18 4.37 9.18 5.48
CA PRO A 18 4.32 8.24 4.34
C PRO A 18 5.66 7.83 3.67
N ARG A 19 5.89 7.69 2.34
CA ARG A 19 6.98 6.97 1.59
C ARG A 19 7.62 7.70 0.37
N VAL A 20 8.89 7.44 0.02
CA VAL A 20 9.71 8.35 -0.84
C VAL A 20 10.21 7.75 -2.18
N ILE A 21 10.76 8.58 -3.09
CA ILE A 21 11.55 8.11 -4.25
C ILE A 21 13.01 7.91 -3.87
N TYR A 22 13.59 6.78 -4.27
CA TYR A 22 15.00 6.44 -4.10
C TYR A 22 15.72 6.55 -5.44
N GLY A 23 16.40 7.68 -5.67
CA GLY A 23 17.00 8.01 -6.96
C GLY A 23 16.00 8.54 -7.99
N ASP A 24 15.89 7.86 -9.12
CA ASP A 24 14.96 8.24 -10.19
C ASP A 24 13.60 7.55 -10.02
N ASP A 25 12.52 8.32 -10.11
CA ASP A 25 11.16 7.79 -10.05
C ASP A 25 10.92 6.76 -11.16
N ASN A 26 11.00 5.48 -10.79
CA ASN A 26 10.90 4.35 -11.71
C ASN A 26 9.49 3.78 -11.83
N ARG A 27 8.51 4.38 -11.15
CA ARG A 27 7.12 3.91 -11.19
C ARG A 27 6.60 3.97 -12.60
N ILE A 28 5.93 2.91 -13.06
CA ILE A 28 5.22 2.89 -14.34
C ILE A 28 3.80 2.37 -14.17
N ASP A 29 2.93 2.71 -15.12
CA ASP A 29 1.63 2.08 -15.23
C ASP A 29 1.78 0.59 -15.59
N VAL A 30 1.00 -0.28 -14.93
CA VAL A 30 1.06 -1.74 -15.15
C VAL A 30 0.76 -2.16 -16.59
N GLU A 31 0.11 -1.31 -17.38
CA GLU A 31 -0.12 -1.57 -18.80
C GLU A 31 1.19 -1.59 -19.62
N HIS A 32 2.23 -0.91 -19.15
CA HIS A 32 3.55 -0.84 -19.78
C HIS A 32 4.53 -1.94 -19.34
N ILE A 33 4.13 -2.84 -18.44
CA ILE A 33 4.95 -4.01 -18.08
C ILE A 33 5.11 -4.91 -19.30
N ILE A 34 6.37 -5.18 -19.68
CA ILE A 34 6.74 -6.03 -20.81
C ILE A 34 6.61 -7.52 -20.45
N ASN A 35 7.09 -7.92 -19.27
CA ASN A 35 7.06 -9.32 -18.84
C ASN A 35 5.62 -9.76 -18.53
N PRO A 36 5.05 -10.73 -19.28
CA PRO A 36 3.65 -11.13 -19.11
C PRO A 36 3.38 -11.85 -17.79
N GLN A 37 4.37 -12.56 -17.22
CA GLN A 37 4.22 -13.24 -15.93
C GLN A 37 4.11 -12.22 -14.80
N ILE A 38 4.97 -11.21 -14.79
CA ILE A 38 4.90 -10.08 -13.84
C ILE A 38 3.58 -9.33 -14.02
N LYS A 39 3.20 -9.00 -15.26
CA LYS A 39 1.92 -8.33 -15.55
C LYS A 39 0.71 -9.12 -15.06
N LEU A 40 0.75 -10.45 -15.11
CA LEU A 40 -0.33 -11.30 -14.61
C LEU A 40 -0.55 -11.16 -13.09
N LEU A 41 0.52 -10.96 -12.31
CA LEU A 41 0.44 -10.76 -10.85
C LEU A 41 -0.43 -9.55 -10.49
N SER A 42 -0.41 -8.50 -11.33
CA SER A 42 -1.23 -7.28 -11.15
C SER A 42 -2.72 -7.54 -11.06
N ASN A 43 -3.21 -8.68 -11.58
CA ASN A 43 -4.61 -9.03 -11.47
C ASN A 43 -4.99 -9.35 -10.03
N SER A 44 -4.09 -9.88 -9.20
CA SER A 44 -4.43 -10.34 -7.85
C SER A 44 -4.25 -9.26 -6.78
N ILE A 45 -4.15 -8.00 -7.19
CA ILE A 45 -3.93 -6.84 -6.33
C ILE A 45 -5.15 -5.91 -6.43
N ALA A 46 -5.62 -5.45 -5.28
CA ALA A 46 -6.79 -4.60 -5.12
C ALA A 46 -6.41 -3.31 -4.39
N GLY A 47 -7.16 -2.24 -4.68
CA GLY A 47 -7.13 -1.00 -3.91
C GLY A 47 -8.30 -0.94 -2.93
N ARG A 48 -8.07 -0.45 -1.71
CA ARG A 48 -9.12 -0.18 -0.72
C ARG A 48 -9.80 1.13 -1.07
N VAL A 49 -11.12 1.12 -1.23
CA VAL A 49 -11.92 2.31 -1.59
C VAL A 49 -13.05 2.48 -0.58
N SER A 50 -13.28 3.72 -0.14
CA SER A 50 -14.40 4.04 0.75
C SER A 50 -15.74 3.69 0.09
N ASN A 51 -16.61 2.99 0.81
CA ASN A 51 -17.95 2.64 0.31
C ASN A 51 -18.78 3.87 -0.07
N ALA A 52 -18.54 5.02 0.57
CA ALA A 52 -19.21 6.29 0.24
C ALA A 52 -18.88 6.80 -1.17
N ASN A 53 -17.80 6.33 -1.79
CA ASN A 53 -17.40 6.71 -3.14
C ASN A 53 -17.90 5.72 -4.21
N ILE A 54 -18.52 4.60 -3.81
CA ILE A 54 -18.98 3.56 -4.73
C ILE A 54 -20.50 3.69 -4.93
N LEU A 55 -20.89 4.14 -6.12
CA LEU A 55 -22.29 4.33 -6.50
C LEU A 55 -22.75 3.15 -7.35
N ILE A 56 -23.47 2.20 -6.73
CA ILE A 56 -23.95 0.98 -7.39
C ILE A 56 -25.26 1.25 -8.14
N HIS A 57 -25.33 0.78 -9.38
CA HIS A 57 -26.53 0.78 -10.23
C HIS A 57 -26.64 -0.60 -10.89
N ASP A 58 -27.55 -1.43 -10.38
CA ASP A 58 -27.76 -2.81 -10.82
C ASP A 58 -26.47 -3.66 -10.78
N ASP A 59 -25.98 -4.09 -11.94
CA ASP A 59 -24.79 -4.91 -12.14
C ASP A 59 -23.51 -4.08 -12.39
N THR A 60 -23.63 -2.76 -12.35
CA THR A 60 -22.51 -1.83 -12.53
C THR A 60 -22.35 -0.85 -11.37
N PHE A 61 -21.23 -0.16 -11.33
CA PHE A 61 -20.99 0.94 -10.42
C PHE A 61 -20.15 2.05 -11.06
N ASN A 62 -20.24 3.23 -10.45
CA ASN A 62 -19.44 4.40 -10.74
C ASN A 62 -18.69 4.83 -9.47
N PHE A 63 -17.54 5.49 -9.63
CA PHE A 63 -16.97 6.28 -8.55
C PHE A 63 -17.63 7.65 -8.51
N GLY A 64 -18.06 8.08 -7.33
CA GLY A 64 -18.70 9.38 -7.11
C GLY A 64 -17.73 10.54 -7.33
N HIS A 65 -16.53 10.44 -6.77
CA HIS A 65 -15.48 11.44 -6.90
C HIS A 65 -14.10 10.77 -7.05
N ALA A 66 -13.43 11.01 -8.17
CA ALA A 66 -12.06 10.55 -8.45
C ALA A 66 -11.25 11.76 -8.95
N PRO A 67 -10.76 12.61 -8.05
CA PRO A 67 -9.96 13.79 -8.37
C PRO A 67 -8.60 13.41 -8.96
N ALA A 68 -7.92 14.36 -9.61
CA ALA A 68 -6.56 14.15 -10.07
C ALA A 68 -5.59 14.20 -8.88
N LEU A 69 -4.39 13.62 -8.98
CA LEU A 69 -3.38 13.68 -7.92
C LEU A 69 -2.96 15.13 -7.56
N SER A 70 -3.02 16.04 -8.54
CA SER A 70 -2.75 17.47 -8.36
C SER A 70 -3.92 18.26 -7.75
N ASP A 71 -5.00 17.58 -7.36
CA ASP A 71 -6.18 18.24 -6.81
C ASP A 71 -5.99 18.49 -5.30
N PRO A 72 -6.42 19.65 -4.76
CA PRO A 72 -6.36 19.94 -3.32
C PRO A 72 -7.09 18.94 -2.41
N TRP A 73 -8.03 18.16 -2.94
CA TRP A 73 -8.72 17.09 -2.19
C TRP A 73 -7.92 15.77 -2.12
N THR A 74 -6.72 15.75 -2.71
CA THR A 74 -5.78 14.61 -2.70
C THR A 74 -4.42 15.05 -2.18
N GLU A 75 -3.33 14.78 -2.90
CA GLU A 75 -1.97 15.16 -2.51
C GLU A 75 -1.60 16.59 -2.94
N ASN A 76 -2.40 17.24 -3.79
CA ASN A 76 -2.12 18.58 -4.30
C ASN A 76 -0.73 18.70 -4.94
N VAL A 77 -0.27 17.67 -5.65
CA VAL A 77 1.06 17.71 -6.30
C VAL A 77 1.13 18.79 -7.37
N CYS A 78 2.32 19.31 -7.60
CA CYS A 78 2.53 20.27 -8.67
C CYS A 78 2.17 19.66 -10.04
N VAL A 79 1.60 20.47 -10.94
CA VAL A 79 1.01 19.97 -12.19
C VAL A 79 2.03 19.37 -13.17
N ASP A 80 3.30 19.69 -12.99
CA ASP A 80 4.46 19.14 -13.68
C ASP A 80 5.03 17.87 -13.02
N GLU A 81 4.53 17.46 -11.85
CA GLU A 81 4.89 16.18 -11.24
C GLU A 81 4.38 14.99 -12.07
N LYS A 82 5.12 13.90 -11.97
CA LYS A 82 4.74 12.64 -12.60
C LYS A 82 3.39 12.18 -12.06
N PHE A 83 2.50 11.77 -12.98
CA PHE A 83 1.13 11.34 -12.69
C PHE A 83 0.18 12.40 -12.12
N ALA A 84 0.57 13.68 -12.05
CA ALA A 84 -0.27 14.77 -11.52
C ALA A 84 -1.72 14.75 -12.02
N THR A 85 -1.93 14.43 -13.30
CA THR A 85 -3.25 14.41 -13.95
C THR A 85 -4.03 13.10 -13.80
N GLN A 86 -3.40 12.04 -13.28
CA GLN A 86 -4.07 10.75 -13.10
C GLN A 86 -5.01 10.77 -11.90
N LYS A 87 -6.06 9.95 -11.94
CA LYS A 87 -7.08 9.93 -10.89
C LYS A 87 -6.59 9.20 -9.63
N SER A 88 -6.69 9.86 -8.49
CA SER A 88 -6.39 9.28 -7.19
C SER A 88 -7.67 8.84 -6.47
N LEU A 89 -7.67 7.62 -5.91
CA LEU A 89 -8.84 7.08 -5.20
C LEU A 89 -8.52 6.06 -4.08
N PRO A 90 -7.80 4.95 -4.28
CA PRO A 90 -7.60 3.99 -3.19
C PRO A 90 -6.67 4.52 -2.11
N ASP A 91 -6.91 4.19 -0.85
CA ASP A 91 -6.10 4.67 0.28
C ASP A 91 -5.25 3.55 0.94
N CYS A 92 -5.37 2.33 0.43
CA CYS A 92 -4.55 1.17 0.77
C CYS A 92 -4.52 0.19 -0.40
N THR A 93 -3.60 -0.76 -0.34
CA THR A 93 -3.45 -1.88 -1.26
C THR A 93 -3.64 -3.20 -0.50
N GLY A 94 -4.13 -4.23 -1.18
CA GLY A 94 -4.16 -5.59 -0.67
C GLY A 94 -4.04 -6.59 -1.81
N PHE A 95 -3.72 -7.85 -1.49
CA PHE A 95 -3.48 -8.86 -2.51
C PHE A 95 -3.96 -10.25 -2.11
N LEU A 96 -4.35 -11.06 -3.09
CA LEU A 96 -4.87 -12.40 -2.84
C LEU A 96 -3.76 -13.37 -2.44
N VAL A 97 -4.00 -14.12 -1.36
CA VAL A 97 -3.19 -15.26 -0.90
C VAL A 97 -4.00 -16.56 -0.82
N GLY A 98 -5.29 -16.49 -1.14
CA GLY A 98 -6.21 -17.62 -1.34
C GLY A 98 -7.43 -17.18 -2.17
N PRO A 99 -8.38 -18.08 -2.45
CA PRO A 99 -9.55 -17.77 -3.30
C PRO A 99 -10.41 -16.61 -2.78
N ASP A 100 -10.57 -16.49 -1.47
CA ASP A 100 -11.29 -15.41 -0.77
C ASP A 100 -10.42 -14.75 0.32
N LEU A 101 -9.11 -15.01 0.32
CA LEU A 101 -8.18 -14.53 1.33
C LEU A 101 -7.31 -13.41 0.77
N LEU A 102 -7.36 -12.24 1.40
CA LEU A 102 -6.63 -11.05 1.04
C LEU A 102 -5.66 -10.64 2.15
N ALA A 103 -4.37 -10.55 1.84
CA ALA A 103 -3.36 -9.99 2.72
C ALA A 103 -3.25 -8.46 2.52
N THR A 104 -3.03 -7.72 3.60
CA THR A 104 -2.82 -6.27 3.61
C THR A 104 -2.09 -5.84 4.90
N ALA A 105 -1.84 -4.54 5.07
CA ALA A 105 -1.34 -3.99 6.33
C ALA A 105 -2.45 -3.96 7.38
N ALA A 106 -2.12 -4.13 8.66
CA ALA A 106 -3.09 -4.09 9.74
C ALA A 106 -3.77 -2.72 9.86
N HIS A 107 -3.03 -1.62 9.70
CA HIS A 107 -3.63 -0.28 9.74
C HIS A 107 -4.60 0.00 8.57
N CYS A 108 -4.60 -0.84 7.53
CA CYS A 108 -5.61 -0.81 6.47
C CYS A 108 -6.95 -1.46 6.88
N VAL A 109 -7.05 -2.07 8.06
CA VAL A 109 -8.28 -2.68 8.55
C VAL A 109 -8.57 -2.38 10.01
N MET A 110 -7.67 -1.73 10.76
CA MET A 110 -7.94 -1.25 12.11
C MET A 110 -7.15 0.03 12.43
N ASN A 111 -7.45 0.65 13.56
CA ASN A 111 -6.83 1.90 14.00
C ASN A 111 -6.44 1.87 15.49
N THR A 112 -6.23 0.67 16.02
CA THR A 112 -5.94 0.39 17.43
C THR A 112 -4.68 -0.45 17.52
N ASP A 113 -3.84 -0.16 18.52
CA ASP A 113 -2.60 -0.88 18.82
C ASP A 113 -2.91 -2.20 19.54
N GLU A 114 -3.50 -3.15 18.81
CA GLU A 114 -3.96 -4.42 19.37
C GLU A 114 -3.86 -5.59 18.37
N ILE A 115 -4.33 -6.76 18.80
CA ILE A 115 -4.59 -7.89 17.90
C ILE A 115 -6.10 -8.08 17.81
N ILE A 116 -6.59 -8.16 16.57
CA ILE A 116 -7.95 -8.56 16.25
C ILE A 116 -7.91 -9.94 15.59
N LYS A 117 -8.86 -10.82 15.93
CA LYS A 117 -9.01 -12.14 15.30
C LYS A 117 -10.47 -12.49 15.11
N ASN A 118 -10.82 -12.91 13.90
CA ASN A 118 -12.15 -13.40 13.53
C ASN A 118 -13.26 -12.38 13.85
N GLU A 119 -13.02 -11.11 13.52
CA GLU A 119 -13.96 -10.02 13.81
C GLU A 119 -14.17 -9.10 12.61
N GLU A 120 -15.33 -8.46 12.54
CA GLU A 120 -15.57 -7.33 11.65
C GLU A 120 -15.16 -6.03 12.36
N THR A 121 -14.21 -5.31 11.78
CA THR A 121 -13.81 -4.00 12.29
C THR A 121 -14.58 -2.87 11.59
N ARG A 122 -14.52 -1.67 12.16
CA ARG A 122 -15.10 -0.47 11.52
C ARG A 122 -14.48 -0.18 10.14
N LEU A 123 -13.16 -0.35 9.99
CA LEU A 123 -12.50 -0.12 8.68
C LEU A 123 -12.78 -1.26 7.70
N CYS A 124 -12.92 -2.49 8.16
CA CYS A 124 -13.37 -3.63 7.36
C CYS A 124 -14.74 -3.35 6.72
N THR A 125 -15.71 -2.84 7.48
CA THR A 125 -17.08 -2.61 6.99
C THR A 125 -17.27 -1.28 6.23
N LYS A 126 -16.47 -0.25 6.52
CA LYS A 126 -16.57 1.07 5.87
C LYS A 126 -15.98 1.10 4.45
N TYR A 127 -15.14 0.14 4.10
CA TYR A 127 -14.42 0.10 2.83
C TYR A 127 -14.72 -1.16 2.03
N ALA A 128 -14.40 -1.14 0.75
CA ALA A 128 -14.39 -2.30 -0.11
C ALA A 128 -13.03 -2.43 -0.84
N TRP A 129 -12.71 -3.65 -1.22
CA TRP A 129 -11.54 -3.97 -2.04
C TRP A 129 -11.94 -3.99 -3.51
N VAL A 130 -11.34 -3.11 -4.29
CA VAL A 130 -11.66 -2.93 -5.71
C VAL A 130 -10.50 -3.40 -6.56
N PHE A 131 -10.75 -4.44 -7.37
CA PHE A 131 -9.80 -4.94 -8.34
C PHE A 131 -9.86 -4.16 -9.66
N ASP A 132 -8.76 -4.20 -10.41
CA ASP A 132 -8.60 -3.55 -11.72
C ASP A 132 -8.74 -2.02 -11.72
N TYR A 133 -8.46 -1.35 -10.59
CA TYR A 133 -8.23 0.09 -10.60
C TYR A 133 -6.85 0.39 -11.23
N LYS A 134 -6.76 0.24 -12.55
CA LYS A 134 -5.53 0.40 -13.33
C LYS A 134 -5.79 1.15 -14.63
N THR A 135 -4.74 1.75 -15.18
CA THR A 135 -4.78 2.47 -16.45
C THR A 135 -4.93 1.51 -17.63
N LYS A 136 -5.62 2.00 -18.66
CA LYS A 136 -5.69 1.42 -20.00
C LYS A 136 -5.72 2.56 -21.01
N GLY A 137 -4.72 2.64 -21.88
CA GLY A 137 -4.53 3.79 -22.77
C GLY A 137 -4.26 5.08 -22.01
N GLY A 138 -3.52 5.00 -20.89
CA GLY A 138 -3.13 6.16 -20.08
C GLY A 138 -4.23 6.73 -19.18
N LYS A 139 -5.41 6.10 -19.11
CA LYS A 139 -6.53 6.56 -18.28
C LYS A 139 -7.15 5.41 -17.49
N VAL A 140 -7.68 5.71 -16.30
CA VAL A 140 -8.48 4.76 -15.51
C VAL A 140 -9.96 4.95 -15.82
N LYS A 141 -10.69 3.83 -15.98
CA LYS A 141 -12.15 3.85 -16.14
C LYS A 141 -12.80 4.04 -14.77
N THR A 142 -13.67 5.03 -14.64
CA THR A 142 -14.32 5.39 -13.36
C THR A 142 -15.84 5.20 -13.36
N ARG A 143 -16.43 4.78 -14.48
CA ARG A 143 -17.88 4.63 -14.66
C ARG A 143 -18.23 3.34 -15.39
N GLY A 144 -19.41 2.77 -15.14
CA GLY A 144 -19.89 1.55 -15.77
C GLY A 144 -18.93 0.38 -15.58
N LEU A 145 -18.39 0.26 -14.36
CA LEU A 145 -17.53 -0.84 -13.93
C LEU A 145 -18.42 -1.97 -13.42
N SER A 146 -18.09 -3.23 -13.68
CA SER A 146 -18.90 -4.36 -13.17
C SER A 146 -18.75 -4.51 -11.65
N VAL A 147 -19.85 -4.71 -10.93
CA VAL A 147 -19.83 -4.96 -9.47
C VAL A 147 -19.02 -6.20 -9.07
N ASN A 148 -18.74 -7.11 -10.01
CA ASN A 148 -17.83 -8.24 -9.82
C ASN A 148 -16.38 -7.84 -9.50
N LYS A 149 -16.04 -6.55 -9.59
CA LYS A 149 -14.73 -6.03 -9.18
C LYS A 149 -14.65 -5.55 -7.74
N ILE A 150 -15.79 -5.43 -7.05
CA ILE A 150 -15.88 -4.92 -5.68
C ILE A 150 -16.13 -6.07 -4.71
N TYR A 151 -15.28 -6.19 -3.70
CA TYR A 151 -15.37 -7.20 -2.67
C TYR A 151 -15.45 -6.55 -1.30
N LYS A 152 -16.42 -6.99 -0.50
CA LYS A 152 -16.55 -6.51 0.88
C LYS A 152 -15.63 -7.33 1.77
N CYS A 153 -15.15 -6.71 2.84
CA CYS A 153 -14.55 -7.45 3.92
C CYS A 153 -15.66 -8.19 4.68
N LYS A 154 -15.55 -9.52 4.77
CA LYS A 154 -16.45 -10.37 5.55
C LYS A 154 -15.96 -10.54 6.98
N GLU A 155 -14.65 -10.65 7.16
CA GLU A 155 -14.04 -10.92 8.44
C GLU A 155 -12.55 -10.56 8.37
N VAL A 156 -12.02 -9.96 9.43
CA VAL A 156 -10.58 -9.87 9.67
C VAL A 156 -10.17 -11.13 10.43
N ILE A 157 -9.62 -12.13 9.72
CA ILE A 157 -9.16 -13.41 10.31
C ILE A 157 -8.09 -13.13 11.36
N VAL A 158 -7.15 -12.26 11.01
CA VAL A 158 -6.18 -11.71 11.94
C VAL A 158 -5.76 -10.32 11.48
N ALA A 159 -5.55 -9.41 12.43
CA ALA A 159 -4.75 -8.21 12.25
C ALA A 159 -3.90 -8.01 13.52
N ASP A 160 -2.62 -7.70 13.35
CA ASP A 160 -1.68 -7.42 14.46
C ASP A 160 -0.98 -6.11 14.13
N TYR A 161 -1.33 -5.05 14.87
CA TYR A 161 -0.75 -3.71 14.71
C TYR A 161 0.10 -3.33 15.93
N ARG A 162 0.62 -4.34 16.66
CA ARG A 162 1.39 -4.10 17.89
C ARG A 162 2.88 -3.93 17.66
N GLY A 163 3.42 -2.86 18.23
CA GLY A 163 4.83 -2.53 18.11
C GLY A 163 5.22 -2.36 16.64
N MET A 164 6.12 -3.21 16.15
CA MET A 164 6.56 -3.23 14.75
C MET A 164 5.77 -4.20 13.86
N ASN A 165 4.74 -4.88 14.38
CA ASN A 165 3.86 -5.69 13.54
C ASN A 165 2.87 -4.81 12.81
N ASP A 166 2.66 -5.08 11.53
CA ASP A 166 1.62 -4.42 10.74
C ASP A 166 1.16 -5.36 9.62
N TYR A 167 0.38 -6.37 9.95
CA TYR A 167 -0.15 -7.32 8.95
C TYR A 167 -1.58 -7.72 9.26
N ALA A 168 -2.34 -7.96 8.20
CA ALA A 168 -3.70 -8.46 8.27
C ALA A 168 -3.97 -9.54 7.22
N LEU A 169 -4.82 -10.48 7.58
CA LEU A 169 -5.47 -11.43 6.68
C LEU A 169 -6.97 -11.21 6.77
N VAL A 170 -7.55 -10.87 5.63
CA VAL A 170 -8.97 -10.57 5.47
C VAL A 170 -9.63 -11.68 4.68
N ARG A 171 -10.79 -12.14 5.15
CA ARG A 171 -11.72 -12.92 4.35
C ARG A 171 -12.63 -11.97 3.58
N LEU A 172 -12.69 -12.14 2.28
CA LEU A 172 -13.63 -11.43 1.41
C LEU A 172 -15.02 -12.07 1.48
N ASP A 173 -16.06 -11.32 1.10
CA ASP A 173 -17.45 -11.77 1.09
C ASP A 173 -17.73 -12.94 0.14
N ARG A 174 -16.86 -13.15 -0.85
CA ARG A 174 -16.92 -14.25 -1.81
C ARG A 174 -15.55 -14.49 -2.47
N GLU A 175 -15.42 -15.66 -3.10
CA GLU A 175 -14.24 -15.99 -3.90
C GLU A 175 -14.03 -15.03 -5.09
N VAL A 176 -12.77 -14.71 -5.34
CA VAL A 176 -12.35 -13.85 -6.44
C VAL A 176 -12.04 -14.71 -7.67
N LYS A 177 -13.07 -14.91 -8.50
CA LYS A 177 -12.97 -15.73 -9.71
C LYS A 177 -12.05 -15.11 -10.77
N GLY A 178 -11.38 -15.96 -11.54
CA GLY A 178 -10.55 -15.56 -12.68
C GLY A 178 -9.21 -14.90 -12.30
N ARG A 179 -8.79 -15.01 -11.04
CA ARG A 179 -7.51 -14.49 -10.52
C ARG A 179 -6.80 -15.60 -9.76
N LEU A 180 -5.48 -15.67 -9.89
CA LEU A 180 -4.66 -16.65 -9.19
C LEU A 180 -4.07 -16.00 -7.93
N PRO A 181 -4.30 -16.54 -6.73
CA PRO A 181 -3.62 -16.05 -5.54
C PRO A 181 -2.11 -15.99 -5.73
N LEU A 182 -1.48 -14.96 -5.17
CA LEU A 182 -0.04 -14.77 -5.26
C LEU A 182 0.67 -15.85 -4.44
N LYS A 183 1.77 -16.37 -5.00
CA LYS A 183 2.67 -17.26 -4.26
C LYS A 183 3.39 -16.44 -3.20
N ILE A 184 3.51 -16.99 -2.01
CA ILE A 184 4.20 -16.34 -0.88
C ILE A 184 5.39 -17.19 -0.45
N ARG A 185 6.44 -16.54 0.05
CA ARG A 185 7.54 -17.26 0.71
C ARG A 185 6.99 -18.08 1.88
N ARG A 186 7.26 -19.39 1.88
CA ARG A 186 6.87 -20.30 2.96
C ARG A 186 8.00 -20.55 3.98
N ILE A 187 9.27 -20.41 3.58
CA ILE A 187 10.43 -20.78 4.41
C ILE A 187 11.56 -19.76 4.21
N GLY A 188 12.33 -19.55 5.29
CA GLY A 188 13.54 -18.72 5.28
C GLY A 188 13.22 -17.23 5.32
N GLN A 189 14.19 -16.43 4.89
CA GLN A 189 14.14 -14.97 4.86
C GLN A 189 14.75 -14.47 3.55
N VAL A 190 14.47 -13.21 3.22
CA VAL A 190 15.13 -12.50 2.12
C VAL A 190 16.65 -12.44 2.32
N LYS A 191 17.39 -12.24 1.22
CA LYS A 191 18.86 -12.14 1.20
C LYS A 191 19.28 -10.71 0.86
N LYS A 192 20.37 -10.21 1.43
CA LYS A 192 20.83 -8.80 1.27
C LYS A 192 21.00 -8.32 -0.19
N LYS A 193 21.22 -9.21 -1.16
CA LYS A 193 21.41 -8.88 -2.59
C LYS A 193 20.21 -9.29 -3.47
N MET A 194 19.05 -9.50 -2.86
CA MET A 194 17.85 -9.88 -3.59
C MET A 194 17.27 -8.64 -4.29
N ASP A 195 17.03 -8.77 -5.59
CA ASP A 195 16.28 -7.76 -6.34
C ASP A 195 14.78 -7.92 -6.05
N LEU A 196 14.13 -6.79 -5.83
CA LEU A 196 12.73 -6.74 -5.44
C LEU A 196 11.93 -5.83 -6.37
N PHE A 197 10.64 -6.12 -6.46
CA PHE A 197 9.67 -5.21 -7.08
C PHE A 197 8.39 -5.16 -6.26
N THR A 198 7.57 -4.14 -6.51
CA THR A 198 6.25 -4.03 -5.90
C THR A 198 5.21 -3.55 -6.91
N MET A 199 3.95 -3.79 -6.57
CA MET A 199 2.80 -3.23 -7.26
C MET A 199 1.76 -2.77 -6.25
N GLY A 200 1.26 -1.56 -6.44
CA GLY A 200 0.26 -1.00 -5.52
C GLY A 200 -0.30 0.33 -5.99
N HIS A 201 -0.99 1.00 -5.08
CA HIS A 201 -1.71 2.25 -5.32
C HIS A 201 -1.03 3.45 -4.65
N PRO A 202 0.18 3.87 -5.10
CA PRO A 202 0.85 5.06 -4.56
C PRO A 202 -0.04 6.28 -4.67
N SER A 203 -0.26 6.98 -3.56
CA SER A 203 -1.06 8.20 -3.45
C SER A 203 -2.45 8.04 -4.06
N GLY A 204 -3.01 6.83 -3.98
CA GLY A 204 -4.27 6.44 -4.61
C GLY A 204 -4.28 6.40 -6.13
N LEU A 205 -3.12 6.46 -6.78
CA LEU A 205 -3.02 6.30 -8.23
C LEU A 205 -3.55 4.94 -8.70
N PRO A 206 -3.91 4.81 -9.99
CA PRO A 206 -4.14 3.52 -10.59
C PRO A 206 -2.90 2.63 -10.41
N LEU A 207 -3.08 1.31 -10.32
CA LEU A 207 -2.03 0.37 -9.97
C LEU A 207 -0.70 0.65 -10.71
N LYS A 208 0.36 0.89 -9.94
CA LYS A 208 1.72 1.15 -10.45
C LYS A 208 2.63 -0.04 -10.18
N TYR A 209 3.71 -0.08 -10.94
CA TYR A 209 4.80 -1.06 -10.82
C TYR A 209 6.12 -0.31 -10.62
N ALA A 210 6.91 -0.76 -9.65
CA ALA A 210 8.26 -0.26 -9.37
C ALA A 210 9.19 -1.46 -9.12
N ASP A 211 10.31 -1.53 -9.84
CA ASP A 211 11.11 -2.74 -10.01
C ASP A 211 12.62 -2.61 -9.72
N LYS A 212 13.08 -1.43 -9.33
CA LYS A 212 14.45 -1.16 -8.91
C LYS A 212 14.62 -1.31 -7.40
N GLY A 213 13.92 -2.28 -6.80
CA GLY A 213 13.93 -2.50 -5.37
C GLY A 213 15.18 -3.22 -4.88
N SER A 214 15.76 -2.73 -3.78
CA SER A 214 16.89 -3.36 -3.11
C SER A 214 16.68 -3.47 -1.61
N ILE A 215 17.35 -4.41 -0.96
CA ILE A 215 17.30 -4.56 0.50
C ILE A 215 18.30 -3.62 1.16
N LEU A 216 17.81 -2.80 2.09
CA LEU A 216 18.63 -1.90 2.90
C LEU A 216 19.02 -2.56 4.23
N SER A 217 18.04 -3.16 4.93
CA SER A 217 18.27 -3.92 6.17
C SER A 217 17.40 -5.18 6.23
N ASN A 218 17.91 -6.22 6.89
CA ASN A 218 17.21 -7.48 7.11
C ASN A 218 17.49 -8.08 8.50
N ASP A 219 17.93 -7.25 9.43
CA ASP A 219 18.40 -7.71 10.75
C ASP A 219 17.23 -7.90 11.74
N GLU A 220 16.08 -7.30 11.44
CA GLU A 220 14.88 -7.32 12.28
C GLU A 220 14.05 -8.60 12.13
N LYS A 221 13.41 -9.03 13.22
CA LYS A 221 12.66 -10.28 13.23
C LYS A 221 11.31 -10.16 12.52
N GLU A 222 10.60 -9.05 12.72
CA GLU A 222 9.24 -8.84 12.23
C GLU A 222 9.21 -8.33 10.78
N TYR A 223 10.20 -7.51 10.40
CA TYR A 223 10.23 -6.82 9.11
C TYR A 223 11.64 -6.83 8.50
N PHE A 224 11.74 -6.36 7.27
CA PHE A 224 12.97 -5.97 6.60
C PHE A 224 12.72 -4.63 5.91
N THR A 225 13.78 -3.96 5.49
CA THR A 225 13.64 -2.66 4.82
C THR A 225 14.23 -2.63 3.43
N VAL A 226 13.65 -1.79 2.58
CA VAL A 226 13.93 -1.75 1.15
C VAL A 226 13.97 -0.31 0.63
N GLY A 227 14.74 -0.08 -0.42
CA GLY A 227 14.63 1.12 -1.24
C GLY A 227 13.69 0.82 -2.40
N LEU A 228 12.42 1.25 -2.30
CA LEU A 228 11.41 1.07 -3.34
C LEU A 228 10.55 2.32 -3.46
N ASP A 229 10.36 2.80 -4.69
CA ASP A 229 9.55 3.98 -5.00
C ASP A 229 8.06 3.72 -4.73
N THR A 230 7.68 3.96 -3.48
CA THR A 230 6.32 3.78 -2.99
C THR A 230 5.87 5.02 -2.25
N PHE A 231 4.57 5.15 -2.07
CA PHE A 231 3.90 6.31 -1.47
C PHE A 231 2.84 5.84 -0.48
N HIS A 232 2.22 6.76 0.28
CA HIS A 232 0.93 6.50 0.93
C HIS A 232 -0.02 5.72 -0.01
N GLY A 233 -0.91 4.87 0.50
CA GLY A 233 -1.75 4.00 -0.35
C GLY A 233 -1.07 2.73 -0.90
N ASN A 234 0.27 2.63 -0.93
CA ASN A 234 0.95 1.34 -1.07
C ASN A 234 0.98 0.53 0.24
N SER A 235 0.38 1.03 1.30
CA SER A 235 0.15 0.25 2.52
C SER A 235 -0.62 -1.02 2.20
N GLY A 236 0.00 -2.16 2.49
CA GLY A 236 -0.51 -3.49 2.16
C GLY A 236 -0.10 -4.04 0.80
N SER A 237 0.70 -3.31 0.01
CA SER A 237 1.23 -3.82 -1.26
C SER A 237 2.14 -5.05 -1.06
N PRO A 238 2.09 -6.04 -1.95
CA PRO A 238 3.06 -7.13 -1.96
C PRO A 238 4.44 -6.62 -2.42
N VAL A 239 5.49 -7.04 -1.72
CA VAL A 239 6.88 -6.91 -2.18
C VAL A 239 7.33 -8.27 -2.68
N PHE A 240 7.73 -8.34 -3.94
CA PHE A 240 8.05 -9.57 -4.65
C PHE A 240 9.55 -9.75 -4.82
N ASN A 241 9.97 -11.01 -4.83
CA ASN A 241 11.25 -11.44 -5.35
C ASN A 241 11.25 -11.41 -6.88
N SER A 242 12.20 -10.70 -7.48
CA SER A 242 12.29 -10.56 -8.95
C SER A 242 12.61 -11.88 -9.68
N GLU A 243 13.26 -12.84 -9.02
CA GLU A 243 13.63 -14.14 -9.59
C GLU A 243 12.50 -15.17 -9.45
N THR A 244 11.94 -15.31 -8.24
CA THR A 244 10.95 -16.37 -7.94
C THR A 244 9.50 -15.94 -8.13
N LEU A 245 9.25 -14.63 -8.19
CA LEU A 245 7.91 -14.02 -8.20
C LEU A 245 7.07 -14.34 -6.95
N GLU A 246 7.70 -14.84 -5.89
CA GLU A 246 7.06 -15.01 -4.60
C GLU A 246 6.99 -13.68 -3.86
N VAL A 247 5.89 -13.45 -3.14
CA VAL A 247 5.78 -12.35 -2.20
C VAL A 247 6.66 -12.64 -0.99
N GLU A 248 7.53 -11.68 -0.67
CA GLU A 248 8.48 -11.70 0.44
C GLU A 248 7.92 -11.01 1.69
N GLY A 249 7.04 -10.03 1.48
CA GLY A 249 6.40 -9.32 2.56
C GLY A 249 5.35 -8.31 2.11
N ILE A 250 4.82 -7.60 3.09
CA ILE A 250 3.73 -6.63 2.99
C ILE A 250 4.34 -5.25 3.30
N LEU A 251 4.23 -4.31 2.35
CA LEU A 251 4.78 -2.97 2.52
C LEU A 251 3.89 -2.16 3.47
N VAL A 252 4.43 -1.66 4.58
CA VAL A 252 3.62 -1.14 5.69
C VAL A 252 3.92 0.31 6.07
N ARG A 253 5.17 0.78 5.98
CA ARG A 253 5.59 2.12 6.45
C ARG A 253 6.78 2.61 5.62
N GLY A 254 7.06 3.92 5.67
CA GLY A 254 8.22 4.53 5.03
C GLY A 254 8.50 5.92 5.57
N ARG A 255 9.11 6.77 4.72
CA ARG A 255 9.46 8.18 4.96
C ARG A 255 8.59 9.20 4.24
N THR A 256 8.41 10.40 4.78
CA THR A 256 7.65 11.50 4.14
C THR A 256 7.64 11.51 2.59
N ASP A 257 6.42 11.42 2.00
CA ASP A 257 6.15 11.27 0.55
C ASP A 257 6.49 12.54 -0.22
N TYR A 258 6.07 13.66 0.34
CA TYR A 258 5.97 14.93 -0.34
C TYR A 258 6.50 16.03 0.55
N VAL A 259 7.09 17.03 -0.09
CA VAL A 259 7.57 18.25 0.54
C VAL A 259 6.85 19.45 -0.05
N ASP A 260 6.77 20.52 0.72
CA ASP A 260 6.25 21.79 0.25
C ASP A 260 7.07 22.31 -0.93
N GLY A 261 6.38 22.74 -1.99
CA GLY A 261 7.00 23.32 -3.16
C GLY A 261 6.10 24.31 -3.89
N GLU A 262 6.57 24.70 -5.07
CA GLU A 262 5.91 25.70 -5.88
C GLU A 262 6.01 25.35 -7.37
N PHE A 263 4.99 25.73 -8.12
CA PHE A 263 5.00 25.77 -9.59
C PHE A 263 4.30 27.04 -10.07
N GLU A 264 4.98 27.84 -10.87
CA GLU A 264 4.45 29.10 -11.44
C GLU A 264 3.80 30.03 -10.39
N GLY A 265 4.42 30.22 -9.22
CA GLY A 265 3.88 31.10 -8.18
C GLY A 265 2.78 30.50 -7.31
N LYS A 266 2.47 29.20 -7.47
CA LYS A 266 1.43 28.51 -6.70
C LYS A 266 2.03 27.40 -5.85
N TYR A 267 1.62 27.37 -4.58
CA TYR A 267 1.93 26.29 -3.66
C TYR A 267 1.36 24.96 -4.14
N CYS A 268 2.18 23.92 -4.06
CA CYS A 268 1.82 22.54 -4.35
C CYS A 268 2.85 21.59 -3.71
N GLN A 269 2.54 20.30 -3.71
CA GLN A 269 3.43 19.27 -3.17
C GLN A 269 4.42 18.79 -4.23
N ARG A 270 5.69 18.62 -3.84
CA ARG A 270 6.76 18.01 -4.63
C ARG A 270 7.10 16.67 -4.05
N VAL A 271 7.46 15.72 -4.90
CA VAL A 271 7.90 14.40 -4.43
C VAL A 271 9.17 14.57 -3.62
N ASN A 272 9.18 14.08 -2.37
CA ASN A 272 10.40 13.99 -1.59
C ASN A 272 11.35 13.00 -2.28
N ARG A 273 12.64 13.31 -2.31
CA ARG A 273 13.64 12.49 -3.02
C ARG A 273 14.78 12.17 -2.08
N CYS A 274 15.23 10.93 -2.11
CA CYS A 274 16.39 10.43 -1.39
C CYS A 274 17.41 9.83 -2.36
N GLU A 275 18.63 9.64 -1.89
CA GLU A 275 19.59 8.78 -2.55
C GLU A 275 19.15 7.31 -2.52
N GLN A 276 19.71 6.49 -3.42
CA GLN A 276 19.31 5.09 -3.61
C GLN A 276 19.53 4.22 -2.35
N ASP A 277 20.49 4.59 -1.51
CA ASP A 277 20.77 3.90 -0.24
C ASP A 277 19.80 4.31 0.90
N GLY A 278 18.82 5.16 0.57
CA GLY A 278 17.83 5.67 1.49
C GLY A 278 18.33 6.79 2.38
N LYS A 279 19.43 7.48 2.05
CA LYS A 279 19.90 8.65 2.81
C LYS A 279 19.68 9.95 2.04
N ASN A 280 20.07 11.06 2.69
CA ASN A 280 20.18 12.38 2.06
C ASN A 280 18.88 12.81 1.34
N CYS A 281 17.76 12.71 2.04
CA CYS A 281 16.48 13.14 1.50
C CYS A 281 16.33 14.66 1.53
N GLU A 282 15.50 15.23 0.65
CA GLU A 282 15.22 16.67 0.64
C GLU A 282 14.65 17.14 1.99
N ILE A 283 13.70 16.38 2.53
CA ILE A 283 13.34 16.42 3.95
C ILE A 283 13.59 15.04 4.53
N ASP A 284 14.39 15.01 5.59
CA ASP A 284 14.70 13.80 6.32
C ASP A 284 13.76 13.62 7.52
N ASP A 285 13.33 12.39 7.74
CA ASP A 285 12.67 11.97 8.96
C ASP A 285 13.74 11.32 9.83
N PRO A 286 14.22 11.95 10.93
CA PRO A 286 15.34 11.43 11.70
C PRO A 286 15.10 10.02 12.27
N GLU A 287 13.83 9.65 12.50
CA GLU A 287 13.46 8.31 12.96
C GLU A 287 13.58 7.23 11.86
N PHE A 288 13.62 7.63 10.59
CA PHE A 288 13.68 6.74 9.43
C PHE A 288 14.99 6.87 8.64
N GLU A 289 15.96 7.67 9.13
CA GLU A 289 17.27 7.89 8.48
C GLU A 289 17.96 6.53 8.18
N GLY A 290 18.40 6.32 6.93
CA GLY A 290 18.96 5.07 6.40
C GLY A 290 18.04 3.83 6.39
N GLN A 291 16.79 3.92 6.86
CA GLN A 291 15.93 2.73 6.97
C GLN A 291 15.16 2.42 5.70
N GLY A 292 14.72 3.43 4.96
CA GLY A 292 13.87 3.28 3.78
C GLY A 292 12.46 2.77 4.10
N GLU A 293 11.92 1.89 3.24
CA GLU A 293 10.56 1.36 3.34
C GLU A 293 10.50 0.09 4.16
N HIS A 294 9.59 0.02 5.13
CA HIS A 294 9.40 -1.14 6.00
C HIS A 294 8.45 -2.16 5.38
N VAL A 295 8.89 -3.42 5.39
CA VAL A 295 8.16 -4.55 4.83
C VAL A 295 7.98 -5.63 5.89
N THR A 296 6.75 -5.80 6.39
CA THR A 296 6.44 -6.89 7.31
C THR A 296 6.59 -8.22 6.58
N ARG A 297 7.33 -9.16 7.18
CA ARG A 297 7.63 -10.45 6.55
C ARG A 297 6.35 -11.24 6.27
N ILE A 298 6.21 -11.79 5.06
CA ILE A 298 5.00 -12.55 4.69
C ILE A 298 4.81 -13.79 5.57
N THR A 299 5.91 -14.31 6.12
CA THR A 299 5.93 -15.51 6.97
C THR A 299 5.09 -15.35 8.24
N ARG A 300 4.77 -14.11 8.66
CA ARG A 300 3.88 -13.81 9.79
C ARG A 300 2.45 -14.34 9.56
N LEU A 301 2.03 -14.46 8.30
CA LEU A 301 0.70 -14.96 7.93
C LEU A 301 0.59 -16.48 7.86
N LEU A 302 1.71 -17.22 7.79
CA LEU A 302 1.69 -18.64 7.45
C LEU A 302 0.88 -19.52 8.39
N LYS A 303 0.84 -19.19 9.68
CA LYS A 303 0.05 -19.92 10.69
C LYS A 303 -1.47 -19.76 10.53
N TYR A 304 -1.93 -18.83 9.70
CA TYR A 304 -3.34 -18.54 9.43
C TYR A 304 -3.78 -18.95 8.04
N LEU A 305 -2.84 -19.40 7.21
CA LEU A 305 -3.09 -19.85 5.85
C LEU A 305 -3.19 -21.37 5.83
N PRO A 306 -4.00 -21.93 4.92
CA PRO A 306 -3.99 -23.37 4.66
C PRO A 306 -2.65 -23.85 4.09
#